data_AF-A0A5N4EJ26-F1
#
_entry.id   AF-A0A5N4EJ26-F1
#
_cell.length_a   1.000
_cell.length_b   1.000
_cell.length_c   1.000
_cell.angle_alpha   90.00
_cell.angle_beta   90.00
_cell.angle_gamma   90.00
#
_symmetry.space_group_name_H-M   'P 1'
#
loop_
_entity.id
_entity.type
_entity.pdbx_description
1 polymer ?
#
loop_
_entity_poly.entity_id
_entity_poly.type
_entity_poly.pdbx_seq_one_letter_code
_entity_poly.pdbx_strand_id
1 'polypeptide(L)'
;MDFTGHALALYRTDDYLDQPCVETINRIKLYSESLARYGKNPYLYPLYGLGELPQGFARLSAIYGGTYIVNKPIEEIIVQNGKVVGVKSEGEIARCKQLICDPSYMKDRVEKVGQVIRVICIVSHPIKNTSDASSCQIIIPQNQVNCKSDIYVCMISSAHNVAVQGKYIAIVSTTVETKEPKKEIRPALELLELLKQKLVSISDLFVPKDLGTESQIFISRTYDATTHFETACDDIKDIYKRMTGSEFDFEEMKRKKNDIYGED
;
A
#
# COMPACT_ATOMS: atom_id res chain seq x y z
N MET A 1 -0.94 -3.39 -25.84
CA MET A 1 -0.79 -4.34 -24.72
C MET A 1 -0.54 -3.56 -23.43
N ASP A 2 0.41 -2.61 -23.43
CA ASP A 2 0.72 -1.73 -22.30
C ASP A 2 -0.50 -1.19 -21.54
N PHE A 3 -1.43 -0.48 -22.21
CA PHE A 3 -2.60 0.08 -21.53
C PHE A 3 -3.47 -0.99 -20.85
N THR A 4 -3.75 -2.10 -21.53
CA THR A 4 -4.59 -3.17 -20.97
C THR A 4 -3.91 -3.85 -19.78
N GLY A 5 -2.63 -4.21 -19.91
CA GLY A 5 -1.90 -4.88 -18.83
C GLY A 5 -1.66 -3.97 -17.62
N HIS A 6 -1.22 -2.74 -17.85
CA HIS A 6 -0.75 -1.86 -16.79
C HIS A 6 -1.83 -0.91 -16.26
N ALA A 7 -2.77 -0.45 -17.10
CA ALA A 7 -3.80 0.50 -16.67
C ALA A 7 -5.15 -0.13 -16.31
N LEU A 8 -5.49 -1.29 -16.88
CA LEU A 8 -6.71 -2.03 -16.53
C LEU A 8 -6.42 -3.20 -15.59
N ALA A 9 -5.49 -4.08 -15.94
CA ALA A 9 -5.12 -5.22 -15.10
C ALA A 9 -4.13 -4.87 -13.97
N LEU A 10 -3.56 -3.66 -14.00
CA LEU A 10 -2.67 -3.11 -12.97
C LEU A 10 -1.44 -4.01 -12.70
N TYR A 11 -0.92 -4.66 -13.74
CA TYR A 11 0.38 -5.32 -13.66
C TYR A 11 1.51 -4.28 -13.59
N ARG A 12 2.61 -4.66 -12.93
CA ARG A 12 3.80 -3.82 -12.77
C ARG A 12 4.88 -4.12 -13.81
N THR A 13 4.82 -5.31 -14.41
CA THR A 13 5.77 -5.88 -15.37
C THR A 13 4.98 -6.67 -16.42
N ASP A 14 5.63 -6.97 -17.55
CA ASP A 14 5.04 -7.75 -18.64
C ASP A 14 5.08 -9.28 -18.42
N ASP A 15 5.46 -9.75 -17.23
CA ASP A 15 5.58 -11.19 -16.91
C ASP A 15 4.24 -11.93 -17.10
N TYR A 16 3.11 -11.22 -17.00
CA TYR A 16 1.77 -11.79 -17.21
C TYR A 16 1.53 -12.29 -18.64
N LEU A 17 2.31 -11.83 -19.63
CA LEU A 17 2.15 -12.23 -21.03
C LEU A 17 2.43 -13.72 -21.25
N ASP A 18 3.29 -14.31 -20.42
CA ASP A 18 3.66 -15.73 -20.47
C ASP A 18 2.91 -16.58 -19.42
N GLN A 19 1.91 -16.02 -18.73
CA GLN A 19 1.12 -16.68 -17.70
C GLN A 19 -0.30 -17.05 -18.19
N PRO A 20 -1.00 -17.98 -17.52
CA PRO A 20 -2.40 -18.26 -17.83
C PRO A 20 -3.28 -17.00 -17.75
N CYS A 21 -4.07 -16.75 -18.80
CA CYS A 21 -4.85 -15.52 -18.94
C CYS A 21 -5.97 -15.32 -17.91
N VAL A 22 -6.33 -16.37 -17.15
CA VAL A 22 -7.46 -16.35 -16.19
C VAL A 22 -7.27 -15.24 -15.15
N GLU A 23 -6.05 -15.06 -14.62
CA GLU A 23 -5.79 -14.00 -13.64
C GLU A 23 -5.96 -12.62 -14.28
N THR A 24 -5.41 -12.41 -15.47
CA THR A 24 -5.52 -11.14 -16.20
C THR A 24 -6.98 -10.81 -16.51
N ILE A 25 -7.78 -11.78 -16.96
CA ILE A 25 -9.22 -11.61 -17.21
C ILE A 25 -9.94 -11.19 -15.92
N ASN A 26 -9.63 -11.83 -14.78
CA ASN A 26 -10.25 -11.49 -13.49
C ASN A 26 -9.87 -10.08 -13.02
N ARG A 27 -8.61 -9.66 -13.19
CA ARG A 27 -8.16 -8.28 -12.87
C ARG A 27 -8.88 -7.24 -13.73
N ILE A 28 -9.00 -7.49 -15.04
CA ILE A 28 -9.74 -6.60 -15.95
C ILE A 28 -11.22 -6.53 -15.57
N LYS A 29 -11.82 -7.69 -15.26
CA LYS A 29 -13.22 -7.75 -14.79
C LYS A 29 -13.40 -6.93 -13.51
N LEU A 30 -12.50 -7.04 -12.53
CA LEU A 30 -12.53 -6.26 -11.30
C LEU A 30 -12.47 -4.75 -11.57
N TYR A 31 -11.61 -4.31 -12.51
CA TYR A 31 -11.54 -2.91 -12.94
C TYR A 31 -12.89 -2.46 -13.50
N SER A 32 -13.46 -3.21 -14.44
CA SER A 32 -14.74 -2.88 -15.08
C SER A 32 -15.89 -2.85 -14.09
N GLU A 33 -15.97 -3.81 -13.17
CA GLU A 33 -17.01 -3.85 -12.13
C GLU A 33 -16.89 -2.68 -11.15
N SER A 34 -15.66 -2.32 -10.78
CA SER A 34 -15.39 -1.14 -9.93
C SER A 34 -15.77 0.16 -10.63
N LEU A 35 -15.42 0.31 -11.91
CA LEU A 35 -15.81 1.45 -12.73
C LEU A 35 -17.34 1.54 -12.88
N ALA A 36 -18.01 0.42 -13.13
CA ALA A 36 -19.47 0.37 -13.27
C ALA A 36 -20.20 0.78 -11.97
N ARG A 37 -19.59 0.49 -10.80
CA ARG A 37 -20.15 0.86 -9.49
C ARG A 37 -20.05 2.35 -9.18
N TYR A 38 -18.94 3.01 -9.53
CA TYR A 38 -18.65 4.40 -9.12
C TYR A 38 -18.66 5.43 -10.27
N GLY A 39 -18.81 4.97 -11.52
CA GLY A 39 -19.08 5.77 -12.72
C GLY A 39 -17.85 6.45 -13.33
N LYS A 40 -17.07 7.21 -12.57
CA LYS A 40 -15.99 8.05 -13.13
C LYS A 40 -14.65 7.34 -13.26
N ASN A 41 -14.28 6.55 -12.25
CA ASN A 41 -13.04 5.79 -12.20
C ASN A 41 -13.23 4.62 -11.21
N PRO A 42 -12.37 3.58 -11.23
CA PRO A 42 -12.51 2.42 -10.35
C PRO A 42 -11.92 2.63 -8.94
N TYR A 43 -11.47 3.84 -8.60
CA TYR A 43 -10.70 4.10 -7.38
C TYR A 43 -11.53 4.86 -6.34
N LEU A 44 -11.22 4.60 -5.08
CA LEU A 44 -11.71 5.37 -3.95
C LEU A 44 -10.54 5.91 -3.17
N TYR A 45 -10.72 7.10 -2.60
CA TYR A 45 -9.76 7.70 -1.70
C TYR A 45 -10.51 8.30 -0.50
N PRO A 46 -10.11 7.97 0.75
CA PRO A 46 -10.80 8.46 1.93
C PRO A 46 -10.67 9.98 2.05
N LEU A 47 -11.76 10.64 2.46
CA LEU A 47 -11.69 12.02 2.92
C LEU A 47 -10.70 12.12 4.09
N TYR A 48 -9.94 13.21 4.15
CA TYR A 48 -8.84 13.43 5.11
C TYR A 48 -7.60 12.53 4.91
N GLY A 49 -7.62 11.66 3.89
CA GLY A 49 -6.46 10.88 3.46
C GLY A 49 -6.31 9.52 4.12
N LEU A 50 -5.26 8.80 3.69
CA LEU A 50 -5.05 7.40 4.06
C LEU A 50 -4.81 7.18 5.56
N GLY A 51 -4.51 8.24 6.33
CA GLY A 51 -4.40 8.19 7.79
C GLY A 51 -5.70 7.80 8.49
N GLU A 52 -6.85 7.95 7.85
CA GLU A 52 -8.14 7.52 8.39
C GLU A 52 -8.30 6.00 8.45
N LEU A 53 -7.62 5.26 7.56
CA LEU A 53 -7.69 3.79 7.54
C LEU A 53 -7.12 3.16 8.83
N PRO A 54 -5.85 3.41 9.23
CA PRO A 54 -5.32 2.88 10.47
C PRO A 54 -6.05 3.40 11.72
N GLN A 55 -6.56 4.64 11.70
CA GLN A 55 -7.41 5.16 12.79
C GLN A 55 -8.72 4.36 12.92
N GLY A 56 -9.37 4.05 11.80
CA GLY A 56 -10.56 3.21 11.76
C GLY A 56 -10.31 1.81 12.32
N PHE A 57 -9.19 1.18 11.95
CA PHE A 57 -8.79 -0.12 12.50
C PHE A 57 -8.43 -0.05 13.99
N ALA A 58 -7.78 1.02 14.44
CA ALA A 58 -7.49 1.22 15.86
C ALA A 58 -8.78 1.32 16.69
N ARG A 59 -9.77 2.08 16.19
CA ARG A 59 -11.10 2.16 16.80
C ARG A 59 -11.80 0.81 16.79
N LEU A 60 -11.76 0.08 15.68
CA LEU A 60 -12.35 -1.26 15.58
C LEU A 60 -11.76 -2.20 16.64
N SER A 61 -10.43 -2.21 16.80
CA SER A 61 -9.79 -3.01 17.84
C SER A 61 -10.21 -2.60 19.25
N ALA A 62 -10.43 -1.32 19.52
CA ALA A 62 -10.91 -0.84 20.82
C ALA A 62 -12.31 -1.34 21.16
N ILE A 63 -13.20 -1.47 20.17
CA ILE A 63 -14.53 -2.09 20.35
C ILE A 63 -14.39 -3.54 20.83
N TYR A 64 -13.36 -4.26 20.39
CA TYR A 64 -13.06 -5.62 20.82
C TYR A 64 -12.09 -5.71 22.02
N GLY A 65 -11.91 -4.61 22.76
CA GLY A 65 -11.14 -4.56 24.00
C GLY A 65 -9.62 -4.38 23.83
N GLY A 66 -9.14 -4.12 22.61
CA GLY A 66 -7.73 -3.81 22.36
C GLY A 66 -7.40 -2.33 22.57
N THR A 67 -6.23 -2.02 23.14
CA THR A 67 -5.76 -0.63 23.30
C THR A 67 -4.57 -0.39 22.38
N TYR A 68 -4.66 0.65 21.54
CA TYR A 68 -3.54 1.09 20.72
C TYR A 68 -2.61 1.98 21.54
N ILE A 69 -1.34 1.59 21.65
CA ILE A 69 -0.32 2.32 22.40
C ILE A 69 0.64 2.96 21.41
N VAL A 70 0.74 4.28 21.45
CA VAL A 70 1.66 5.08 20.63
C VAL A 70 2.77 5.67 21.49
N ASN A 71 3.89 6.08 20.86
CA ASN A 71 5.05 6.62 21.56
C ASN A 71 5.64 5.67 22.63
N LYS A 72 5.51 4.35 22.42
CA LYS A 72 6.05 3.32 23.31
C LYS A 72 7.13 2.50 22.58
N PRO A 73 8.42 2.71 22.89
CA PRO A 73 9.52 2.14 22.11
C PRO A 73 9.73 0.63 22.35
N ILE A 74 9.94 -0.07 21.24
CA ILE A 74 10.58 -1.38 21.05
C ILE A 74 11.94 -1.62 21.74
N GLU A 75 12.08 -2.09 22.99
CA GLU A 75 13.44 -2.38 23.53
C GLU A 75 13.97 -3.73 23.03
N GLU A 76 13.16 -4.78 23.15
CA GLU A 76 13.57 -6.15 22.84
C GLU A 76 12.37 -7.00 22.40
N ILE A 77 12.56 -7.83 21.37
CA ILE A 77 11.63 -8.91 21.02
C ILE A 77 12.20 -10.20 21.59
N ILE A 78 11.50 -10.78 22.57
CA ILE A 78 11.99 -11.90 23.37
C ILE A 78 11.67 -13.19 22.62
N VAL A 79 12.71 -13.95 22.28
CA VAL A 79 12.62 -15.24 21.59
C VAL A 79 13.20 -16.34 22.46
N GLN A 80 12.45 -17.44 22.65
CA GLN A 80 12.88 -18.62 23.38
C GLN A 80 12.66 -19.86 22.52
N ASN A 81 13.67 -20.75 22.44
CA ASN A 81 13.62 -21.95 21.60
C ASN A 81 13.22 -21.65 20.15
N GLY A 82 13.71 -20.53 19.60
CA GLY A 82 13.41 -20.07 18.24
C GLY A 82 12.03 -19.41 18.06
N LYS A 83 11.17 -19.37 19.08
CA LYS A 83 9.81 -18.80 19.01
C LYS A 83 9.67 -17.51 19.81
N VAL A 84 8.86 -16.57 19.33
CA VAL A 84 8.53 -15.36 20.11
C VAL A 84 7.74 -15.73 21.37
N VAL A 85 8.05 -15.07 22.48
CA VAL A 85 7.32 -15.22 23.76
C VAL A 85 6.86 -13.89 24.35
N GLY A 86 7.31 -12.76 23.79
CA GLY A 86 6.87 -11.44 24.22
C GLY A 86 7.72 -10.30 23.65
N VAL A 87 7.36 -9.09 24.03
CA VAL A 87 8.09 -7.85 23.74
C VAL A 87 8.37 -7.10 25.03
N LYS A 88 9.55 -6.49 25.11
CA LYS A 88 9.96 -5.63 26.23
C LYS A 88 9.92 -4.17 25.80
N SER A 89 9.35 -3.33 26.66
CA SER A 89 9.28 -1.89 26.44
C SER A 89 9.21 -1.16 27.77
N GLU A 90 10.09 -0.18 27.98
CA GLU A 90 10.15 0.64 29.19
C GLU A 90 10.31 -0.20 30.47
N GLY A 91 11.10 -1.28 30.39
CA GLY A 91 11.31 -2.24 31.48
C GLY A 91 10.16 -3.24 31.72
N GLU A 92 9.02 -3.08 31.07
CA GLU A 92 7.87 -4.00 31.16
C GLU A 92 7.90 -5.06 30.05
N ILE A 93 7.36 -6.26 30.33
CA ILE A 93 7.27 -7.35 29.35
C ILE A 93 5.81 -7.72 29.09
N ALA A 94 5.39 -7.57 27.84
CA ALA A 94 4.11 -8.08 27.36
C ALA A 94 4.32 -9.42 26.66
N ARG A 95 3.69 -10.49 27.17
CA ARG A 95 3.83 -11.84 26.59
C ARG A 95 2.86 -12.06 25.44
N CYS A 96 3.31 -12.77 24.41
CA CYS A 96 2.49 -13.15 23.27
C CYS A 96 2.89 -14.52 22.72
N LYS A 97 1.98 -15.16 21.97
CA LYS A 97 2.25 -16.43 21.26
C LYS A 97 2.70 -16.19 19.81
N GLN A 98 2.29 -15.07 19.25
CA GLN A 98 2.55 -14.64 17.89
C GLN A 98 2.81 -13.13 17.91
N LEU A 99 3.67 -12.67 17.00
CA LEU A 99 3.99 -11.26 16.83
C LEU A 99 3.82 -10.88 15.37
N ILE A 100 3.09 -9.79 15.09
CA ILE A 100 3.03 -9.17 13.77
C ILE A 100 3.81 -7.85 13.85
N CYS A 101 4.67 -7.58 12.88
CA CYS A 101 5.40 -6.31 12.81
C CYS A 101 5.77 -5.94 11.38
N ASP A 102 6.17 -4.68 11.17
CA ASP A 102 6.79 -4.25 9.92
C ASP A 102 8.32 -4.46 9.96
N PRO A 103 9.01 -4.40 8.80
CA PRO A 103 10.45 -4.64 8.69
C PRO A 103 11.35 -3.83 9.64
N SER A 104 10.91 -2.65 10.09
CA SER A 104 11.72 -1.78 10.95
C SER A 104 12.01 -2.38 12.33
N TYR A 105 11.15 -3.28 12.82
CA TYR A 105 11.29 -3.96 14.12
C TYR A 105 12.20 -5.19 14.05
N MET A 106 12.45 -5.76 12.87
CA MET A 106 13.16 -7.04 12.68
C MET A 106 14.16 -6.96 11.51
N LYS A 107 15.09 -6.00 11.57
CA LYS A 107 16.05 -5.70 10.49
C LYS A 107 16.95 -6.87 10.09
N ASP A 108 17.23 -7.79 11.01
CA ASP A 108 18.02 -9.00 10.80
C ASP A 108 17.25 -10.10 10.04
N ARG A 109 15.91 -10.08 10.10
CA ARG A 109 15.02 -11.09 9.48
C ARG A 109 14.37 -10.65 8.17
N VAL A 110 14.83 -9.54 7.61
CA VAL A 110 14.34 -9.01 6.33
C VAL A 110 15.46 -8.91 5.31
N GLU A 111 15.08 -8.93 4.04
CA GLU A 111 15.96 -8.75 2.90
C GLU A 111 15.56 -7.50 2.13
N LYS A 112 16.54 -6.67 1.76
CA LYS A 112 16.32 -5.53 0.87
C LYS A 112 16.19 -6.04 -0.57
N VAL A 113 15.04 -5.82 -1.18
CA VAL A 113 14.73 -6.28 -2.56
C VAL A 113 14.70 -5.15 -3.58
N GLY A 114 14.81 -3.90 -3.14
CA GLY A 114 14.80 -2.75 -4.04
C GLY A 114 14.71 -1.43 -3.29
N GLN A 115 14.40 -0.36 -4.02
CA GLN A 115 14.09 0.96 -3.48
C GLN A 115 12.95 1.59 -4.27
N VAL A 116 12.20 2.49 -3.65
CA VAL A 116 11.16 3.30 -4.30
C VAL A 116 11.49 4.77 -4.10
N ILE A 117 11.43 5.55 -5.17
CA ILE A 117 11.41 7.00 -5.08
C ILE A 117 9.95 7.46 -5.01
N ARG A 118 9.65 8.36 -4.06
CA ARG A 118 8.38 9.08 -3.97
C ARG A 118 8.64 10.58 -3.98
N VAL A 119 7.92 11.31 -4.81
CA VAL A 119 7.99 12.77 -4.87
C VAL A 119 6.61 13.35 -4.66
N ILE A 120 6.44 14.06 -3.56
CA ILE A 120 5.23 14.80 -3.24
C ILE A 120 5.38 16.20 -3.82
N CYS A 121 4.49 16.55 -4.74
CA CYS A 121 4.42 17.81 -5.45
C CYS A 121 3.18 18.60 -5.03
N ILE A 122 3.38 19.85 -4.58
CA ILE A 122 2.28 20.78 -4.35
C ILE A 122 2.10 21.65 -5.59
N VAL A 123 0.92 21.56 -6.21
CA VAL A 123 0.55 22.34 -7.41
C VAL A 123 -0.71 23.17 -7.16
N SER A 124 -0.91 24.21 -7.95
CA SER A 124 -2.04 25.16 -7.81
C SER A 124 -3.02 25.12 -8.99
N HIS A 125 -2.92 24.10 -9.82
CA HIS A 125 -3.77 23.85 -10.98
C HIS A 125 -3.98 22.33 -11.12
N PRO A 126 -5.08 21.89 -11.74
CA PRO A 126 -5.21 20.48 -12.12
C PRO A 126 -4.11 20.10 -13.11
N ILE A 127 -3.85 18.80 -13.22
CA ILE A 127 -2.90 18.28 -14.21
C ILE A 127 -3.52 18.48 -15.61
N LYS A 128 -2.72 18.95 -16.59
CA LYS A 128 -3.22 19.14 -17.95
C LYS A 128 -3.78 17.84 -18.54
N ASN A 129 -4.72 17.97 -19.46
CA ASN A 129 -5.36 16.84 -20.15
C ASN A 129 -6.11 15.86 -19.22
N THR A 130 -6.50 16.31 -18.01
CA THR A 130 -7.34 15.53 -17.08
C THR A 130 -8.78 16.07 -16.97
N SER A 131 -9.19 16.95 -17.88
CA SER A 131 -10.50 17.61 -17.85
C SER A 131 -10.78 18.31 -16.51
N ASP A 132 -9.78 19.03 -16.00
CA ASP A 132 -9.80 19.74 -14.72
C ASP A 132 -10.21 18.87 -13.53
N ALA A 133 -9.79 17.60 -13.54
CA ALA A 133 -10.12 16.66 -12.46
C ALA A 133 -9.59 17.16 -11.10
N SER A 134 -10.38 16.95 -10.05
CA SER A 134 -9.99 17.23 -8.66
C SER A 134 -9.18 16.09 -8.03
N SER A 135 -9.17 14.92 -8.65
CA SER A 135 -8.28 13.79 -8.38
C SER A 135 -8.12 12.91 -9.62
N CYS A 136 -6.96 12.27 -9.77
CA CYS A 136 -6.73 11.31 -10.85
C CYS A 136 -5.62 10.32 -10.53
N GLN A 137 -5.67 9.19 -11.24
CA GLN A 137 -4.60 8.19 -11.35
C GLN A 137 -3.98 8.35 -12.74
N ILE A 138 -2.65 8.44 -12.82
CA ILE A 138 -1.90 8.37 -14.09
C ILE A 138 -0.89 7.23 -13.94
N ILE A 139 -0.90 6.35 -14.93
CA ILE A 139 0.05 5.24 -15.03
C ILE A 139 0.84 5.50 -16.31
N ILE A 140 2.16 5.56 -16.20
CA ILE A 140 3.08 5.69 -17.32
C ILE A 140 3.76 4.33 -17.47
N PRO A 141 3.31 3.49 -18.42
CA PRO A 141 3.86 2.16 -18.57
C PRO A 141 5.35 2.18 -18.89
N GLN A 142 6.10 1.25 -18.32
CA GLN A 142 7.55 1.14 -18.42
C GLN A 142 8.08 1.23 -19.87
N ASN A 143 7.37 0.61 -20.83
CA ASN A 143 7.73 0.57 -22.25
C ASN A 143 7.63 1.96 -22.93
N GLN A 144 6.84 2.88 -22.40
CA GLN A 144 6.66 4.24 -22.94
C GLN A 144 7.78 5.20 -22.51
N VAL A 145 8.54 4.84 -21.47
CA VAL A 145 9.63 5.65 -20.90
C VAL A 145 10.99 4.94 -20.93
N ASN A 146 11.05 3.76 -21.56
CA ASN A 146 12.25 2.93 -21.66
C ASN A 146 12.83 2.58 -20.27
N CYS A 147 11.94 2.28 -19.32
CA CYS A 147 12.26 1.77 -17.97
C CYS A 147 11.81 0.31 -17.84
N LYS A 148 12.14 -0.35 -16.73
CA LYS A 148 11.68 -1.71 -16.38
C LYS A 148 10.56 -1.72 -15.33
N SER A 149 10.08 -0.56 -14.93
CA SER A 149 9.04 -0.35 -13.95
C SER A 149 8.19 0.84 -14.37
N ASP A 150 6.89 0.74 -14.12
CA ASP A 150 5.96 1.83 -14.36
C ASP A 150 6.25 3.03 -13.45
N ILE A 151 5.81 4.20 -13.90
CA ILE A 151 5.76 5.41 -13.07
C ILE A 151 4.29 5.73 -12.78
N TYR A 152 3.98 5.92 -11.51
CA TYR A 152 2.63 6.23 -11.04
C TYR A 152 2.54 7.69 -10.62
N VAL A 153 1.41 8.33 -10.92
CA VAL A 153 1.03 9.63 -10.36
C VAL A 153 -0.37 9.52 -9.77
N CYS A 154 -0.49 9.73 -8.47
CA CYS A 154 -1.77 9.91 -7.80
C CYS A 154 -1.93 11.38 -7.43
N MET A 155 -3.00 12.01 -7.91
CA MET A 155 -3.31 13.40 -7.60
C MET A 155 -4.61 13.48 -6.81
N ILE A 156 -4.55 14.24 -5.72
CA ILE A 156 -5.67 14.53 -4.80
C ILE A 156 -5.65 16.01 -4.43
N SER A 157 -6.76 16.55 -3.94
CA SER A 157 -6.92 18.00 -3.72
C SER A 157 -7.79 18.32 -2.51
N SER A 158 -8.15 19.59 -2.34
CA SER A 158 -9.12 20.03 -1.34
C SER A 158 -10.46 19.28 -1.41
N ALA A 159 -10.84 18.70 -2.55
CA ALA A 159 -12.02 17.85 -2.67
C ALA A 159 -11.98 16.60 -1.76
N HIS A 160 -10.78 16.19 -1.32
CA HIS A 160 -10.58 15.07 -0.38
C HIS A 160 -10.17 15.56 1.02
N ASN A 161 -10.27 16.86 1.31
CA ASN A 161 -9.85 17.48 2.58
C ASN A 161 -8.38 17.22 2.97
N VAL A 162 -7.51 16.99 1.98
CA VAL A 162 -6.06 16.77 2.20
C VAL A 162 -5.21 18.02 1.91
N ALA A 163 -5.82 19.05 1.31
CA ALA A 163 -5.14 20.28 0.95
C ALA A 163 -6.10 21.47 1.10
N VAL A 164 -5.55 22.67 1.24
CA VAL A 164 -6.33 23.92 1.24
C VAL A 164 -6.92 24.19 -0.16
N GLN A 165 -7.98 25.00 -0.22
CA GLN A 165 -8.67 25.31 -1.47
C GLN A 165 -7.72 25.85 -2.56
N GLY A 166 -7.87 25.36 -3.79
CA GLY A 166 -7.02 25.74 -4.93
C GLY A 166 -5.60 25.19 -4.82
N LYS A 167 -5.40 24.10 -4.09
CA LYS A 167 -4.16 23.32 -4.04
C LYS A 167 -4.44 21.85 -4.32
N TYR A 168 -3.45 21.22 -4.94
CA TYR A 168 -3.44 19.81 -5.27
C TYR A 168 -2.11 19.22 -4.79
N ILE A 169 -2.17 17.96 -4.38
CA ILE A 169 -1.04 17.14 -3.99
C ILE A 169 -0.93 16.04 -5.05
N ALA A 170 0.14 16.08 -5.85
CA ALA A 170 0.48 15.03 -6.80
C ALA A 170 1.64 14.22 -6.23
N ILE A 171 1.47 12.91 -6.10
CA ILE A 171 2.48 11.99 -5.59
C ILE A 171 2.96 11.15 -6.75
N VAL A 172 4.22 11.34 -7.13
CA VAL A 172 4.91 10.56 -8.17
C VAL A 172 5.68 9.44 -7.50
N SER A 173 5.57 8.21 -7.99
CA SER A 173 6.33 7.06 -7.48
C SER A 173 6.77 6.10 -8.57
N THR A 174 7.95 5.51 -8.41
CA THR A 174 8.45 4.40 -9.22
C THR A 174 9.52 3.60 -8.46
N THR A 175 9.80 2.39 -8.91
CA THR A 175 10.91 1.56 -8.43
C THR A 175 12.22 2.15 -8.94
N VAL A 176 13.23 2.26 -8.08
CA VAL A 176 14.54 2.80 -8.45
C VAL A 176 15.32 1.77 -9.26
N GLU A 177 15.73 2.15 -10.47
CA GLU A 177 16.52 1.29 -11.36
C GLU A 177 17.97 1.74 -11.54
N THR A 178 18.25 3.02 -11.31
CA THR A 178 19.55 3.63 -11.59
C THR A 178 20.14 4.36 -10.38
N LYS A 179 21.38 4.85 -10.54
CA LYS A 179 22.04 5.72 -9.55
C LYS A 179 21.50 7.16 -9.56
N GLU A 180 20.63 7.51 -10.49
CA GLU A 180 20.01 8.84 -10.60
C GLU A 180 18.47 8.78 -10.54
N PRO A 181 17.86 8.40 -9.40
CA PRO A 181 16.41 8.15 -9.28
C PRO A 181 15.54 9.35 -9.69
N LYS A 182 16.05 10.56 -9.53
CA LYS A 182 15.34 11.80 -9.89
C LYS A 182 15.17 11.96 -11.42
N LYS A 183 16.03 11.33 -12.23
CA LYS A 183 15.90 11.35 -13.69
C LYS A 183 14.79 10.40 -14.17
N GLU A 184 14.62 9.27 -13.49
CA GLU A 184 13.61 8.25 -13.81
C GLU A 184 12.18 8.84 -13.75
N ILE A 185 11.89 9.66 -12.75
CA ILE A 185 10.58 10.31 -12.58
C ILE A 185 10.36 11.56 -13.46
N ARG A 186 11.35 11.98 -14.25
CA ARG A 186 11.27 13.22 -15.04
C ARG A 186 10.03 13.27 -15.93
N PRO A 187 9.65 12.20 -16.68
CA PRO A 187 8.46 12.21 -17.51
C PRO A 187 7.18 12.54 -16.73
N ALA A 188 7.04 12.01 -15.52
CA ALA A 188 5.90 12.32 -14.65
C ALA A 188 5.93 13.76 -14.11
N LEU A 189 7.11 14.28 -13.76
CA LEU A 189 7.24 15.66 -13.28
C LEU A 189 6.94 16.70 -14.37
N GLU A 190 7.29 16.40 -15.63
CA GLU A 190 6.98 17.26 -16.77
C GLU A 190 5.46 17.43 -16.98
N LEU A 191 4.66 16.41 -16.65
CA LEU A 191 3.18 16.48 -16.68
C LEU A 191 2.60 17.46 -15.63
N LEU A 192 3.31 17.67 -14.52
CA LEU A 192 2.85 18.49 -13.40
C LEU A 192 3.15 19.99 -13.55
N GLU A 193 4.04 20.35 -14.48
CA GLU A 193 4.42 21.72 -14.82
C GLU A 193 4.89 22.58 -13.63
N LEU A 194 4.24 23.72 -13.37
CA LEU A 194 4.66 24.76 -12.42
C LEU A 194 4.52 24.28 -10.97
N LEU A 195 5.52 23.51 -10.52
CA LEU A 195 5.64 23.03 -9.16
C LEU A 195 5.93 24.19 -8.19
N LYS A 196 5.09 24.34 -7.14
CA LYS A 196 5.40 25.27 -6.05
C LYS A 196 6.46 24.72 -5.12
N GLN A 197 6.34 23.44 -4.78
CA GLN A 197 7.23 22.74 -3.87
C GLN A 197 7.27 21.26 -4.22
N LYS A 198 8.43 20.64 -4.01
CA LYS A 198 8.61 19.19 -4.10
C LYS A 198 9.32 18.65 -2.88
N LEU A 199 8.86 17.52 -2.37
CA LEU A 199 9.48 16.77 -1.28
C LEU A 199 9.85 15.40 -1.84
N VAL A 200 11.15 15.09 -1.85
CA VAL A 200 11.67 13.85 -2.42
C VAL A 200 12.03 12.91 -1.28
N SER A 201 11.54 11.67 -1.34
CA SER A 201 11.89 10.58 -0.44
C SER A 201 12.31 9.36 -1.25
N ILE A 202 13.33 8.65 -0.78
CA ILE A 202 13.72 7.34 -1.31
C ILE A 202 13.67 6.37 -0.14
N SER A 203 12.98 5.25 -0.32
CA SER A 203 12.76 4.25 0.72
C SER A 203 13.20 2.88 0.23
N ASP A 204 13.87 2.13 1.09
CA ASP A 204 14.25 0.75 0.81
C ASP A 204 13.01 -0.16 0.89
N LEU A 205 12.91 -1.13 -0.01
CA LEU A 205 11.88 -2.16 0.02
C LEU A 205 12.43 -3.40 0.70
N PHE A 206 11.70 -3.88 1.70
CA PHE A 206 12.04 -5.08 2.44
C PHE A 206 10.96 -6.16 2.33
N VAL A 207 11.40 -7.41 2.29
CA VAL A 207 10.55 -8.61 2.41
C VAL A 207 11.05 -9.50 3.56
N PRO A 208 10.16 -10.27 4.22
CA PRO A 208 10.58 -11.27 5.21
C PRO A 208 11.47 -12.36 4.60
N LYS A 209 12.55 -12.72 5.29
CA LYS A 209 13.32 -13.96 5.04
C LYS A 209 12.70 -15.16 5.77
N ASP A 210 12.01 -14.89 6.87
CA ASP A 210 11.34 -15.87 7.72
C ASP A 210 9.82 -15.77 7.52
N LEU A 211 9.17 -16.86 7.12
CA LEU A 211 7.72 -16.91 6.93
C LEU A 211 6.94 -16.87 8.25
N GLY A 212 7.61 -17.01 9.40
CA GLY A 212 6.99 -16.91 10.71
C GLY A 212 6.29 -18.18 11.19
N THR A 213 6.21 -19.23 10.37
CA THR A 213 5.56 -20.50 10.73
C THR A 213 6.28 -21.21 11.89
N GLU A 214 7.61 -21.13 11.95
CA GLU A 214 8.39 -21.67 13.05
C GLU A 214 8.56 -20.65 14.18
N SER A 215 9.01 -19.44 13.85
CA SER A 215 9.34 -18.39 14.83
C SER A 215 8.14 -17.72 15.48
N GLN A 216 6.96 -17.84 14.85
CA GLN A 216 5.74 -17.13 15.21
C GLN A 216 5.88 -15.58 15.14
N ILE A 217 6.84 -15.10 14.33
CA ILE A 217 7.03 -13.69 14.00
C ILE A 217 6.65 -13.48 12.53
N PHE A 218 5.57 -12.76 12.28
CA PHE A 218 5.02 -12.52 10.95
C PHE A 218 5.30 -11.08 10.53
N ILE A 219 6.29 -10.92 9.65
CA ILE A 219 6.73 -9.60 9.19
C ILE A 219 6.01 -9.27 7.88
N SER A 220 5.50 -8.04 7.76
CA SER A 220 4.92 -7.51 6.53
C SER A 220 5.98 -7.08 5.51
N ARG A 221 5.56 -6.92 4.26
CA ARG A 221 6.38 -6.31 3.20
C ARG A 221 6.30 -4.80 3.26
N THR A 222 7.35 -4.12 2.81
CA THR A 222 7.29 -2.67 2.61
C THR A 222 6.35 -2.32 1.46
N TYR A 223 5.56 -1.25 1.60
CA TYR A 223 4.71 -0.73 0.52
C TYR A 223 5.52 -0.39 -0.73
N ASP A 224 5.12 -0.97 -1.86
CA ASP A 224 5.77 -0.79 -3.16
C ASP A 224 5.41 0.57 -3.81
N ALA A 225 5.86 0.77 -5.05
CA ALA A 225 5.66 2.02 -5.78
C ALA A 225 4.22 2.24 -6.27
N THR A 226 3.34 1.23 -6.21
CA THR A 226 1.99 1.32 -6.76
C THR A 226 1.14 2.29 -5.97
N THR A 227 0.15 2.88 -6.64
CA THR A 227 -0.77 3.89 -6.09
C THR A 227 -2.17 3.32 -5.83
N HIS A 228 -2.25 2.01 -5.65
CA HIS A 228 -3.44 1.26 -5.26
C HIS A 228 -3.06 0.17 -4.23
N PHE A 229 -4.05 -0.46 -3.60
CA PHE A 229 -3.80 -1.35 -2.45
C PHE A 229 -3.68 -2.85 -2.78
N GLU A 230 -3.78 -3.27 -4.04
CA GLU A 230 -3.78 -4.71 -4.40
C GLU A 230 -2.63 -5.50 -3.76
N THR A 231 -1.37 -5.06 -3.94
CA THR A 231 -0.20 -5.77 -3.42
C THR A 231 -0.12 -5.76 -1.88
N ALA A 232 -0.65 -4.70 -1.24
CA ALA A 232 -0.79 -4.64 0.20
C ALA A 232 -1.90 -5.58 0.71
N CYS A 233 -3.02 -5.70 -0.01
CA CYS A 233 -4.08 -6.66 0.29
C CYS A 233 -3.58 -8.10 0.16
N ASP A 234 -2.76 -8.40 -0.84
CA ASP A 234 -2.15 -9.71 -1.00
C ASP A 234 -1.20 -10.05 0.16
N ASP A 235 -0.41 -9.08 0.63
CA ASP A 235 0.45 -9.26 1.81
C ASP A 235 -0.37 -9.50 3.08
N ILE A 236 -1.49 -8.79 3.27
CA ILE A 236 -2.40 -9.01 4.41
C ILE A 236 -2.99 -10.43 4.39
N LYS A 237 -3.47 -10.90 3.23
CA LYS A 237 -4.01 -12.26 3.07
C LYS A 237 -2.92 -13.31 3.34
N ASP A 238 -1.72 -13.09 2.83
CA ASP A 238 -0.57 -13.97 3.04
C ASP A 238 -0.19 -14.07 4.53
N ILE A 239 -0.07 -12.93 5.23
CA ILE A 239 0.19 -12.90 6.68
C ILE A 239 -0.92 -13.66 7.42
N TYR A 240 -2.19 -13.36 7.12
CA TYR A 240 -3.32 -14.04 7.76
C TYR A 240 -3.24 -15.56 7.59
N LYS A 241 -2.97 -16.03 6.37
CA LYS A 241 -2.82 -17.45 6.07
C LYS A 241 -1.66 -18.08 6.82
N ARG A 242 -0.49 -17.44 6.84
CA ARG A 242 0.70 -17.93 7.58
C ARG A 242 0.45 -18.01 9.09
N MET A 243 -0.33 -17.07 9.64
CA MET A 243 -0.66 -17.01 11.06
C MET A 243 -1.69 -18.03 11.50
N THR A 244 -2.75 -18.19 10.70
CA THR A 244 -3.94 -18.99 11.08
C THR A 244 -3.92 -20.41 10.52
N GLY A 245 -3.13 -20.64 9.45
CA GLY A 245 -3.10 -21.90 8.71
C GLY A 245 -4.25 -22.05 7.69
N SER A 246 -5.10 -21.04 7.50
CA SER A 246 -6.27 -21.09 6.61
C SER A 246 -6.35 -19.87 5.69
N GLU A 247 -6.95 -20.06 4.52
CA GLU A 247 -7.28 -18.94 3.62
C GLU A 247 -8.25 -17.96 4.30
N PHE A 248 -8.13 -16.68 3.96
CA PHE A 248 -9.05 -15.66 4.47
C PHE A 248 -10.42 -15.79 3.80
N ASP A 249 -11.45 -16.11 4.59
CA ASP A 249 -12.83 -16.20 4.10
C ASP A 249 -13.58 -14.87 4.31
N PHE A 250 -13.83 -14.17 3.20
CA PHE A 250 -14.61 -12.93 3.19
C PHE A 250 -16.08 -13.12 3.54
N GLU A 251 -16.66 -14.30 3.30
CA GLU A 251 -18.08 -14.58 3.56
C GLU A 251 -18.32 -14.90 5.04
N GLU A 252 -17.38 -15.54 5.72
CA GLU A 252 -17.45 -15.75 7.17
C GLU A 252 -17.52 -14.41 7.94
N MET A 253 -16.77 -13.40 7.50
CA MET A 253 -16.81 -12.06 8.11
C MET A 253 -18.16 -11.36 7.91
N LYS A 254 -18.84 -11.56 6.78
CA LYS A 254 -20.18 -11.00 6.54
C LYS A 254 -21.22 -11.65 7.46
N ARG A 255 -21.11 -12.96 7.70
CA ARG A 255 -22.03 -13.69 8.59
C ARG A 255 -21.92 -13.20 10.04
N LYS A 256 -20.70 -13.06 10.58
CA LYS A 256 -20.50 -12.56 11.95
C LYS A 256 -20.97 -11.12 12.16
N LYS A 257 -21.02 -10.29 11.10
CA LYS A 257 -21.53 -8.91 11.17
C LYS A 257 -23.02 -8.84 11.54
N ASN A 258 -23.79 -9.86 11.16
CA ASN A 258 -25.22 -9.95 11.50
C ASN A 258 -25.44 -10.38 12.96
N ASP A 259 -24.45 -10.99 13.61
CA ASP A 259 -24.54 -11.42 15.01
C ASP A 259 -24.08 -10.35 16.02
N ILE A 260 -23.43 -9.27 15.55
CA ILE A 260 -22.87 -8.21 16.42
C ILE A 260 -23.90 -7.11 16.70
N TYR A 261 -24.88 -6.91 15.81
CA TYR A 261 -26.07 -6.13 16.12
C TYR A 261 -27.10 -7.09 16.71
N GLY A 262 -27.06 -7.25 18.04
CA GLY A 262 -28.25 -7.74 18.75
C GLY A 262 -29.44 -6.86 18.35
N GLU A 263 -30.54 -7.50 17.97
CA GLU A 263 -31.84 -6.85 17.92
C GLU A 263 -32.17 -6.36 19.34
N ASP A 264 -32.11 -5.04 19.53
CA ASP A 264 -32.91 -4.30 20.52
C ASP A 264 -33.79 -3.30 19.74
#